data_AF-A0A2G9XCY4-F1
#
_entry.id   AF-A0A2G9XCY4-F1
#
_cell.length_a   1.000
_cell.length_b   1.000
_cell.length_c   1.000
_cell.angle_alpha   90.00
_cell.angle_beta   90.00
_cell.angle_gamma   90.00
#
_symmetry.space_group_name_H-M   'P 1'
#
loop_
_entity.id
_entity.type
_entity.pdbx_description
1 polymer ?
#
loop_
_entity_poly.entity_id
_entity_poly.type
_entity_poly.pdbx_seq_one_letter_code
_entity_poly.pdbx_strand_id
1 'polypeptide(L)' 'MLVKKFIHEGYKVDSAVNGEEGLELIGSANPDVVLLDILMPKMNGFEVLKKL' A
#
# COMPACT_ATOMS: atom_id res chain seq x y z
N MET A 1 -12.04 5.67 -1.24
CA MET A 1 -13.01 5.65 -0.11
C MET A 1 -12.36 5.15 1.18
N LEU A 2 -11.55 4.08 1.14
CA LEU A 2 -10.89 3.51 2.33
C LEU A 2 -9.87 4.45 3.00
N VAL A 3 -8.99 5.09 2.24
CA VAL A 3 -7.96 6.02 2.77
C VAL A 3 -8.58 7.10 3.66
N LYS A 4 -9.62 7.79 3.17
CA LYS A 4 -10.33 8.82 3.95
C LYS A 4 -10.94 8.28 5.23
N LYS A 5 -11.47 7.05 5.20
CA LYS A 5 -12.04 6.41 6.39
C LYS A 5 -10.97 6.15 7.44
N PHE A 6 -9.85 5.54 7.06
CA PHE A 6 -8.77 5.26 8.01
C PHE A 6 -8.13 6.52 8.58
N ILE A 7 -7.96 7.57 7.78
CA ILE A 7 -7.52 8.87 8.29
C ILE A 7 -8.51 9.43 9.31
N HIS A 8 -9.82 9.32 9.06
CA HIS A 8 -10.85 9.79 10.00
C HIS A 8 -10.85 9.01 11.33
N GLU A 9 -10.56 7.71 11.28
CA GLU A 9 -10.41 6.85 12.47
C GLU A 9 -9.06 7.07 13.21
N GLY A 10 -8.22 8.00 12.75
CA GLY A 10 -6.97 8.38 13.43
C GLY A 10 -5.73 7.60 13.01
N TYR A 11 -5.80 6.78 11.95
CA TYR A 11 -4.63 6.08 11.42
C TYR A 11 -3.77 7.00 10.56
N LYS A 12 -2.44 6.83 10.62
CA LYS A 12 -1.53 7.35 9.59
C LYS A 12 -1.66 6.45 8.36
N VAL A 13 -1.96 7.05 7.20
CA VAL A 13 -2.21 6.29 5.97
C VAL A 13 -1.40 6.88 4.84
N ASP A 14 -0.55 6.06 4.25
CA ASP A 14 0.11 6.30 2.98
C ASP A 14 -0.59 5.47 1.89
N SER A 15 -0.68 5.98 0.65
CA SER A 15 -1.37 5.30 -0.44
C SER A 15 -0.56 5.32 -1.73
N ALA A 16 -0.51 4.18 -2.42
CA ALA A 16 0.10 4.02 -3.74
C ALA A 16 -0.96 3.68 -4.79
N VAL A 17 -0.70 4.01 -6.06
CA VAL A 17 -1.59 3.63 -7.18
C VAL A 17 -1.12 2.40 -7.95
N ASN A 18 0.06 1.87 -7.63
CA ASN A 18 0.64 0.66 -8.23
C ASN A 18 1.63 -0.02 -7.26
N GLY A 19 2.05 -1.24 -7.58
CA GLY A 19 2.95 -2.01 -6.71
C GLY A 19 4.38 -1.47 -6.57
N GLU A 20 4.92 -0.76 -7.57
CA GLU A 20 6.27 -0.20 -7.50
C GLU A 20 6.35 0.91 -6.44
N GLU A 21 5.43 1.88 -6.53
CA GLU A 21 5.27 2.95 -5.53
C GLU A 21 4.94 2.37 -4.15
N GLY A 22 4.14 1.30 -4.09
CA GLY A 22 3.84 0.60 -2.86
C GLY A 22 5.07 0.05 -2.15
N LEU A 23 6.00 -0.58 -2.88
CA LEU A 23 7.25 -1.11 -2.31
C LEU A 23 8.17 -0.01 -1.77
N GLU A 24 8.28 1.12 -2.48
CA GLU A 24 9.05 2.27 -2.02
C GLU A 24 8.47 2.86 -0.71
N LEU A 25 7.14 2.97 -0.63
CA LEU A 25 6.46 3.43 0.57
C LEU A 25 6.62 2.45 1.73
N ILE A 26 6.49 1.14 1.51
CA ILE A 26 6.66 0.15 2.58
C ILE A 26 8.07 0.23 3.19
N GLY A 27 9.09 0.32 2.34
CA GLY A 27 10.49 0.40 2.79
C GLY A 27 10.83 1.69 3.55
N SER A 28 10.18 2.82 3.22
CA SER A 28 10.46 4.12 3.84
C SER A 28 9.55 4.46 5.02
N ALA A 29 8.26 4.11 4.95
CA ALA A 29 7.27 4.42 5.98
C ALA A 29 7.20 3.34 7.08
N ASN A 30 7.70 2.13 6.81
CA ASN A 30 7.67 0.97 7.71
C ASN A 30 6.29 0.77 8.39
N PRO A 31 5.23 0.51 7.60
CA PRO A 31 3.86 0.44 8.09
C PRO A 31 3.60 -0.83 8.91
N ASP A 32 2.69 -0.73 9.89
CA ASP A 32 2.23 -1.89 10.67
C ASP A 32 1.33 -2.84 9.86
N VAL A 33 0.58 -2.30 8.90
CA VAL A 33 -0.37 -3.04 8.07
C VAL A 33 -0.34 -2.52 6.63
N VAL A 34 -0.33 -3.45 5.67
CA VAL A 34 -0.45 -3.14 4.24
C VAL A 34 -1.76 -3.70 3.70
N LEU A 35 -2.61 -2.82 3.17
CA LEU A 35 -3.78 -3.20 2.37
C LEU A 35 -3.38 -3.22 0.90
N LEU A 36 -3.27 -4.42 0.34
CA LEU A 36 -2.71 -4.64 -0.99
C LEU A 36 -3.80 -5.12 -1.96
N ASP A 37 -4.04 -4.35 -3.01
CA ASP A 37 -4.89 -4.80 -4.12
C ASP A 37 -4.12 -5.83 -4.97
N ILE A 38 -4.83 -6.83 -5.48
CA ILE A 38 -4.24 -7.84 -6.37
C ILE A 38 -4.12 -7.26 -7.77
N LEU A 39 -5.14 -6.57 -8.28
CA LEU A 39 -5.16 -6.11 -9.67
C LEU A 39 -4.75 -4.64 -9.74
N MET A 40 -3.48 -4.40 -10.08
CA MET A 40 -2.91 -3.07 -10.22
C MET A 40 -2.12 -2.94 -11.52
N PRO A 41 -2.02 -1.73 -12.11
CA PRO A 41 -1.15 -1.48 -13.24
C PRO A 41 0.33 -1.58 -12.84
N LYS A 42 1.20 -1.84 -13.83
CA LYS A 42 2.67 -2.03 -13.70
C LYS A 42 3.11 -3.26 -12.90
N MET A 43 2.77 -3.31 -11.61
CA MET A 43 3.13 -4.40 -10.70
C MET A 43 1.91 -4.76 -9.85
N ASN A 44 1.55 -6.04 -9.85
CA ASN A 44 0.37 -6.55 -9.15
C ASN A 44 0.66 -6.92 -7.68
N GLY A 45 -0.39 -7.17 -6.90
CA GLY A 45 -0.25 -7.45 -5.46
C GLY A 45 0.54 -8.73 -5.15
N PHE A 46 0.48 -9.76 -6.01
CA PHE A 46 1.29 -10.96 -5.80
C PHE A 46 2.78 -10.70 -6.02
N GLU A 47 3.14 -9.83 -6.97
CA GLU A 47 4.53 -9.45 -7.21
C GLU A 47 5.10 -8.61 -6.07
N VAL A 48 4.31 -7.70 -5.50
CA VAL A 48 4.67 -6.96 -4.29
C VAL A 48 4.89 -7.93 -3.13
N LEU A 49 3.94 -8.84 -2.88
CA LEU A 49 4.04 -9.81 -1.78
C LEU A 49 5.29 -10.70 -1.86
N LYS A 50 5.75 -11.04 -3.08
CA LYS A 50 6.98 -11.82 -3.29
C LYS A 50 8.27 -11.03 -2.99
N LYS A 51 8.20 -9.70 -2.96
CA LYS A 51 9.35 -8.79 -2.78
C LYS A 51 9.45 -8.24 -1.35
N LEU A 52 8.44 -8.47 -0.52
CA LEU A 52 8.43 -8.19 0.91
C LEU A 52 9.08 -9.35 1.68
#